data_AF-A0A6J5YG95-F1
#
_entry.id   AF-A0A6J5YG95-F1
#
_cell.length_a   1.000
_cell.length_b   1.000
_cell.length_c   1.000
_cell.angle_alpha   90.00
_cell.angle_beta   90.00
_cell.angle_gamma   90.00
#
_symmetry.space_group_name_H-M   'P 1'
#
loop_
_entity.id
_entity.type
_entity.pdbx_description
1 polymer ?
#
loop_
_entity_poly.entity_id
_entity_poly.type
_entity_poly.pdbx_seq_one_letter_code
_entity_poly.pdbx_strand_id
1 'polypeptide(L)'
;MLNRSESCQRTSGERGSVLMIMPAAFMILLVLGAIAVDLTAVRVGQRSLLSSATDAANDAVTVGLDEEAFRSGDGYRLDPERVRGAVYAVLFAKGVLNHLTSAPTIVIHPDRSVTVRLEGRVEHIFAKALPGASDPVPVHAEATARVVAR
;
A
#
# COMPACT_ATOMS: atom_id res chain seq x y z
N MET A 1 -75.47 -12.42 -13.81
CA MET A 1 -74.65 -12.81 -12.65
C MET A 1 -73.68 -13.88 -13.11
N LEU A 2 -72.44 -13.53 -13.47
CA LEU A 2 -71.37 -14.51 -13.77
C LEU A 2 -70.33 -14.48 -12.66
N ASN A 3 -70.08 -15.67 -12.14
CA ASN A 3 -69.28 -15.99 -10.96
C ASN A 3 -67.78 -15.82 -11.25
N ARG A 4 -67.07 -14.98 -10.45
CA ARG A 4 -65.60 -14.87 -10.48
C ARG A 4 -65.00 -16.15 -9.89
N SER A 5 -64.35 -16.95 -10.71
CA SER A 5 -63.42 -17.98 -10.23
C SER A 5 -62.11 -17.30 -9.83
N GLU A 6 -61.98 -16.97 -8.54
CA GLU A 6 -60.70 -16.55 -7.97
C GLU A 6 -59.80 -17.78 -7.80
N SER A 7 -58.81 -17.86 -8.69
CA SER A 7 -57.79 -18.91 -8.69
C SER A 7 -56.88 -18.73 -7.47
N CYS A 8 -56.99 -19.62 -6.49
CA CYS A 8 -56.07 -19.72 -5.36
C CYS A 8 -54.71 -20.24 -5.86
N GLN A 9 -53.84 -19.33 -6.31
CA GLN A 9 -52.45 -19.65 -6.64
C GLN A 9 -51.67 -19.88 -5.33
N ARG A 10 -51.27 -21.13 -5.10
CA ARG A 10 -50.47 -21.57 -3.96
C ARG A 10 -49.10 -20.89 -3.94
N THR A 11 -48.81 -20.18 -2.87
CA THR A 11 -47.51 -19.53 -2.52
C THR A 11 -46.36 -20.52 -2.24
N SER A 12 -46.54 -21.82 -2.53
CA SER A 12 -45.53 -22.85 -2.27
C SER A 12 -44.23 -22.67 -3.09
N GLY A 13 -44.27 -21.94 -4.21
CA GLY A 13 -43.08 -21.61 -5.00
C GLY A 13 -42.17 -20.55 -4.37
N GLU A 14 -42.71 -19.66 -3.55
CA GLU A 14 -41.94 -18.56 -2.94
C GLU A 14 -41.01 -19.05 -1.83
N ARG A 15 -41.49 -19.98 -0.99
CA ARG A 15 -40.68 -20.53 0.12
C ARG A 15 -39.47 -21.33 -0.37
N GLY A 16 -39.62 -22.09 -1.45
CA GLY A 16 -38.51 -22.83 -2.07
C GLY A 16 -37.49 -21.90 -2.76
N SER A 17 -37.96 -20.83 -3.37
CA SER A 17 -37.11 -19.80 -3.98
C SER A 17 -36.28 -19.05 -2.92
N VAL A 18 -36.90 -18.64 -1.81
CA VAL A 18 -36.20 -17.99 -0.69
C VAL A 18 -35.14 -18.91 -0.07
N LEU A 19 -35.41 -20.23 0.03
CA LEU A 19 -34.46 -21.21 0.56
C LEU A 19 -33.22 -21.39 -0.33
N MET A 20 -33.34 -21.16 -1.64
CA MET A 20 -32.23 -21.20 -2.60
C MET A 20 -31.49 -19.85 -2.70
N ILE A 21 -32.22 -18.74 -2.66
CA ILE A 21 -31.65 -17.38 -2.84
C ILE A 21 -30.85 -16.94 -1.61
N MET A 22 -31.31 -17.22 -0.39
CA MET A 22 -30.61 -16.75 0.82
C MET A 22 -29.18 -17.31 0.95
N PRO A 23 -28.94 -18.62 0.79
CA PRO A 23 -27.58 -19.15 0.81
C PRO A 23 -26.71 -18.61 -0.33
N ALA A 24 -27.26 -18.47 -1.53
CA ALA A 24 -26.53 -17.94 -2.68
C ALA A 24 -26.12 -16.47 -2.46
N ALA A 25 -27.05 -15.63 -1.98
CA ALA A 25 -26.78 -14.24 -1.66
C ALA A 25 -25.72 -14.11 -0.55
N PHE A 26 -25.78 -14.97 0.47
CA PHE A 26 -24.77 -15.02 1.53
C PHE A 26 -23.39 -15.41 0.99
N MET A 27 -23.30 -16.41 0.12
CA MET A 27 -22.03 -16.77 -0.53
C MET A 27 -21.45 -15.61 -1.34
N ILE A 28 -22.29 -14.88 -2.08
CA ILE A 28 -21.85 -13.68 -2.81
C ILE A 28 -21.30 -12.62 -1.85
N LEU A 29 -22.00 -12.33 -0.76
CA LEU A 29 -21.56 -11.39 0.27
C LEU A 29 -20.22 -11.81 0.90
N LEU A 30 -20.04 -13.11 1.18
CA LEU A 30 -18.77 -13.63 1.70
C LEU A 30 -17.62 -13.42 0.71
N VAL A 31 -17.84 -13.73 -0.57
CA VAL A 31 -16.83 -13.53 -1.63
C VAL A 31 -16.48 -12.04 -1.76
N LEU A 32 -17.48 -11.16 -1.81
CA LEU A 32 -17.27 -9.72 -1.86
C LEU A 32 -16.53 -9.20 -0.61
N GLY A 33 -16.86 -9.74 0.56
CA GLY A 33 -16.16 -9.43 1.82
C GLY A 33 -14.69 -9.84 1.77
N ALA A 34 -14.38 -11.05 1.28
CA ALA A 34 -13.00 -11.52 1.13
C ALA A 34 -12.19 -10.63 0.18
N ILE A 35 -12.76 -10.25 -0.97
CA ILE A 35 -12.15 -9.33 -1.93
C ILE A 35 -11.88 -7.97 -1.28
N ALA A 36 -12.85 -7.43 -0.54
CA ALA A 36 -12.71 -6.15 0.15
C ALA A 36 -11.57 -6.16 1.18
N VAL A 37 -11.42 -7.24 1.93
CA VAL A 37 -10.30 -7.41 2.88
C VAL A 37 -8.97 -7.47 2.16
N ASP A 38 -8.87 -8.24 1.07
CA ASP A 38 -7.64 -8.34 0.29
C ASP A 38 -7.21 -6.99 -0.30
N LEU A 39 -8.14 -6.22 -0.88
CA LEU A 39 -7.87 -4.88 -1.38
C LEU A 39 -7.45 -3.91 -0.26
N THR A 40 -8.00 -4.08 0.94
CA THR A 40 -7.62 -3.27 2.11
C THR A 40 -6.19 -3.59 2.52
N ALA A 41 -5.80 -4.86 2.58
CA ALA A 41 -4.44 -5.27 2.90
C ALA A 41 -3.41 -4.68 1.92
N VAL A 42 -3.70 -4.75 0.62
CA VAL A 42 -2.85 -4.15 -0.43
C VAL A 42 -2.69 -2.64 -0.23
N ARG A 43 -3.79 -1.92 0.03
CA ARG A 43 -3.75 -0.46 0.26
C ARG A 43 -2.94 -0.08 1.51
N VAL A 44 -3.06 -0.85 2.59
CA VAL A 44 -2.27 -0.64 3.80
C VAL A 44 -0.78 -0.83 3.50
N GLY A 45 -0.42 -1.87 2.75
CA GLY A 45 0.96 -2.10 2.33
C GLY A 45 1.52 -0.96 1.46
N GLN A 46 0.76 -0.49 0.47
CA GLN A 46 1.13 0.67 -0.36
C GLN A 46 1.38 1.92 0.48
N ARG A 47 0.48 2.22 1.42
CA ARG A 47 0.58 3.39 2.28
C ARG A 47 1.77 3.29 3.25
N SER A 48 2.03 2.10 3.77
CA SER A 48 3.19 1.83 4.63
C SER A 48 4.51 2.05 3.88
N LEU A 49 4.60 1.56 2.64
CA LEU A 49 5.78 1.75 1.80
C LEU A 49 6.00 3.24 1.48
N LEU A 50 4.93 3.97 1.16
CA LEU A 50 4.99 5.42 0.93
C LEU A 50 5.44 6.18 2.17
N SER A 51 4.86 5.91 3.34
CA SER A 51 5.29 6.53 4.61
C SER A 51 6.76 6.22 4.92
N SER A 52 7.24 5.04 4.57
CA SER A 52 8.66 4.68 4.74
C SER A 52 9.57 5.44 3.79
N ALA A 53 9.18 5.62 2.53
CA ALA A 53 9.90 6.46 1.59
C ALA A 53 9.92 7.93 2.02
N THR A 54 8.79 8.46 2.50
CA THR A 54 8.68 9.84 2.99
C THR A 54 9.59 10.09 4.17
N ASP A 55 9.56 9.22 5.18
CA ASP A 55 10.38 9.38 6.37
C ASP A 55 11.87 9.24 6.03
N ALA A 56 12.22 8.28 5.16
CA ALA A 56 13.59 8.13 4.69
C ALA A 56 14.08 9.36 3.91
N ALA A 57 13.26 9.95 3.04
CA ALA A 57 13.62 11.15 2.30
C ALA A 57 13.80 12.36 3.24
N ASN A 58 12.89 12.54 4.20
CA ASN A 58 12.95 13.61 5.19
C ASN A 58 14.20 13.51 6.08
N ASP A 59 14.48 12.33 6.63
CA ASP A 59 15.67 12.14 7.46
C ASP A 59 16.94 12.25 6.62
N ALA A 60 16.93 11.81 5.36
CA ALA A 60 18.07 11.94 4.47
C ALA A 60 18.43 13.39 4.16
N VAL A 61 17.46 14.28 3.98
CA VAL A 61 17.79 15.71 3.79
C VAL A 61 18.32 16.35 5.07
N THR A 62 17.85 15.93 6.25
CA THR A 62 18.28 16.49 7.54
C THR A 62 19.63 15.96 8.00
N VAL A 63 19.82 14.64 7.99
CA VAL A 63 21.05 13.96 8.44
C VAL A 63 22.14 14.01 7.35
N GLY A 64 21.73 14.03 6.08
CA GLY A 64 22.64 14.10 4.94
C GLY A 64 23.38 15.42 4.76
N LEU A 65 23.15 16.42 5.61
CA LEU A 65 23.87 17.69 5.59
C LEU A 65 25.37 17.45 5.79
N ASP A 66 26.15 18.01 4.87
CA ASP A 66 27.59 18.20 5.01
C ASP A 66 27.83 19.30 6.04
N GLU A 67 28.07 18.87 7.28
CA GLU A 67 28.21 19.75 8.42
C GLU A 67 29.51 20.56 8.40
N GLU A 68 30.54 20.06 7.71
CA GLU A 68 31.81 20.79 7.56
C GLU A 68 31.61 21.95 6.60
N ALA A 69 31.00 21.70 5.43
CA ALA A 69 30.65 22.75 4.46
C ALA A 69 29.66 23.79 5.05
N PHE A 70 28.73 23.35 5.89
CA PHE A 70 27.80 24.27 6.54
C PHE A 70 28.51 25.16 7.57
N ARG A 71 29.40 24.59 8.39
CA ARG A 71 30.15 25.35 9.41
C ARG A 71 31.24 26.25 8.82
N SER A 72 31.85 25.87 7.70
CA SER A 72 32.86 26.67 6.99
C SER A 72 32.25 27.87 6.26
N GLY A 73 30.93 27.91 6.09
CA GLY A 73 30.22 28.94 5.33
C GLY A 73 30.11 28.66 3.83
N ASP A 74 30.52 27.48 3.37
CA ASP A 74 30.37 27.03 1.98
C ASP A 74 28.92 26.71 1.59
N GLY A 75 28.01 26.79 2.57
CA GLY A 75 26.57 26.72 2.39
C GLY A 75 26.00 25.32 2.59
N TYR A 76 24.75 25.13 2.16
CA TYR A 76 24.05 23.86 2.34
C TYR A 76 24.40 22.88 1.23
N ARG A 77 25.14 21.82 1.57
CA ARG A 77 25.48 20.71 0.68
C ARG A 77 25.05 19.39 1.31
N LEU A 78 24.62 18.45 0.47
CA LEU A 78 24.30 17.10 0.90
C LEU A 78 25.50 16.20 0.59
N ASP A 79 25.94 15.44 1.58
CA ASP A 79 26.93 14.38 1.43
C ASP A 79 26.23 13.08 0.97
N PRO A 80 26.56 12.55 -0.22
CA PRO A 80 25.94 11.34 -0.74
C PRO A 80 26.05 10.11 0.17
N GLU A 81 27.14 9.95 0.91
CA GLU A 81 27.32 8.79 1.79
C GLU A 81 26.47 8.91 3.05
N ARG A 82 26.38 10.11 3.64
CA ARG A 82 25.47 10.38 4.77
C ARG A 82 24.01 10.22 4.37
N VAL A 83 23.63 10.71 3.19
CA VAL A 83 22.27 10.53 2.64
C VAL A 83 21.94 9.05 2.52
N ARG A 84 22.82 8.25 1.90
CA ARG A 84 22.62 6.80 1.78
C ARG A 84 22.51 6.14 3.14
N GLY A 85 23.43 6.43 4.05
CA GLY A 85 23.42 5.91 5.41
C GLY A 85 22.12 6.21 6.16
N ALA A 86 21.61 7.44 6.05
CA ALA A 86 20.35 7.85 6.66
C ALA A 86 19.16 7.07 6.10
N VAL A 87 19.06 6.93 4.77
CA VAL A 87 17.98 6.14 4.13
C VAL A 87 18.02 4.69 4.63
N TYR A 88 19.18 4.03 4.60
CA TYR A 88 19.30 2.65 5.05
C TYR A 88 19.00 2.50 6.55
N ALA A 89 19.41 3.44 7.39
CA ALA A 89 19.12 3.42 8.82
C ALA A 89 17.61 3.49 9.09
N VAL A 90 16.89 4.38 8.41
CA VAL A 90 15.42 4.50 8.55
C VAL A 90 14.72 3.22 8.07
N LEU A 91 15.09 2.73 6.88
CA LEU A 91 14.47 1.52 6.32
C LEU A 91 14.77 0.27 7.17
N PHE A 92 15.96 0.19 7.76
CA PHE A 92 16.32 -0.86 8.71
C PHE A 92 15.51 -0.76 10.00
N ALA A 93 15.42 0.43 10.60
CA ALA A 93 14.66 0.66 11.82
C ALA A 93 13.17 0.35 11.65
N LYS A 94 12.61 0.59 10.47
CA LYS A 94 11.23 0.24 10.11
C LYS A 94 11.03 -1.23 9.71
N GLY A 95 12.10 -2.01 9.58
CA GLY A 95 12.04 -3.41 9.15
C GLY A 95 11.61 -3.60 7.68
N VAL A 96 11.66 -2.56 6.86
CA VAL A 96 11.13 -2.57 5.49
C VAL A 96 12.08 -3.26 4.51
N LEU A 97 13.40 -3.23 4.79
CA LEU A 97 14.43 -3.76 3.88
C LEU A 97 14.19 -5.21 3.44
N ASN A 98 13.71 -6.07 4.35
CA ASN A 98 13.46 -7.48 4.05
C ASN A 98 12.22 -7.72 3.16
N HIS A 99 11.38 -6.69 2.98
CA HIS A 99 10.15 -6.75 2.20
C HIS A 99 10.28 -6.04 0.84
N LEU A 100 11.45 -5.45 0.55
CA LEU A 100 11.74 -4.85 -0.73
C LEU A 100 12.09 -5.92 -1.76
N THR A 101 11.65 -5.72 -3.00
CA THR A 101 11.98 -6.61 -4.12
C THR A 101 13.31 -6.22 -4.77
N SER A 102 13.72 -4.96 -4.61
CA SER A 102 14.95 -4.39 -5.16
C SER A 102 15.58 -3.42 -4.16
N ALA A 103 16.86 -3.10 -4.35
CA ALA A 103 17.53 -2.12 -3.51
C ALA A 103 16.88 -0.73 -3.64
N PRO A 104 16.78 0.05 -2.54
CA PRO A 104 16.25 1.42 -2.58
C PRO A 104 16.99 2.26 -3.62
N THR A 105 16.24 2.95 -4.49
CA THR A 105 16.83 3.93 -5.41
C THR A 105 16.82 5.29 -4.72
N ILE A 106 17.99 5.91 -4.62
CA ILE A 106 18.20 7.18 -3.95
C ILE A 106 18.77 8.16 -4.97
N VAL A 107 18.06 9.26 -5.20
CA VAL A 107 18.47 10.32 -6.14
C VAL A 107 18.64 11.61 -5.35
N ILE A 108 19.83 12.18 -5.41
CA ILE A 108 20.14 13.48 -4.81
C ILE A 108 20.11 14.51 -5.94
N HIS A 109 19.25 15.51 -5.81
CA HIS A 109 19.07 16.54 -6.82
C HIS A 109 19.89 17.79 -6.50
N PRO A 110 20.27 18.58 -7.52
CA PRO A 110 21.03 19.83 -7.34
C PRO A 110 20.29 20.90 -6.51
N ASP A 111 18.95 20.82 -6.44
CA ASP A 111 18.08 21.76 -5.72
C ASP A 111 17.97 21.45 -4.21
N ARG A 112 18.89 20.62 -3.68
CA ARG A 112 18.91 20.17 -2.27
C ARG A 112 17.66 19.37 -1.91
N SER A 113 17.14 18.62 -2.87
CA SER A 113 16.12 17.61 -2.64
C SER A 113 16.68 16.18 -2.76
N VAL A 114 16.08 15.27 -2.01
CA VAL A 114 16.38 13.83 -2.05
C VAL A 114 15.10 13.09 -2.39
N THR A 115 15.16 12.29 -3.45
CA THR A 115 14.09 11.37 -3.84
C THR A 115 14.47 9.95 -3.44
N VAL A 116 13.57 9.28 -2.72
CA VAL A 116 13.69 7.88 -2.34
C VAL A 116 12.59 7.09 -3.03
N ARG A 117 12.96 6.07 -3.80
CA ARG A 117 12.05 5.15 -4.46
C ARG A 117 12.24 3.73 -3.92
N LEU A 118 11.13 3.12 -3.52
CA LEU A 118 11.05 1.80 -2.95
C LEU A 118 10.15 0.91 -3.79
N GLU A 119 10.53 -0.35 -3.93
CA GLU A 119 9.73 -1.37 -4.63
C GLU A 119 9.59 -2.58 -3.71
N GLY A 120 8.35 -3.00 -3.46
CA GLY A 120 8.04 -4.08 -2.53
C GLY A 120 6.91 -4.96 -3.04
N ARG A 121 6.57 -5.98 -2.25
CA ARG A 121 5.46 -6.88 -2.53
C ARG A 121 4.52 -6.94 -1.34
N VAL A 122 3.22 -6.97 -1.63
CA VAL A 122 2.18 -7.15 -0.60
C VAL A 122 1.45 -8.46 -0.86
N GLU A 123 1.34 -9.27 0.19
CA GLU A 123 0.61 -10.53 0.13
C GLU A 123 -0.90 -10.32 0.23
N HIS A 124 -1.65 -11.15 -0.49
CA HIS A 124 -3.09 -11.29 -0.29
C HIS A 124 -3.37 -12.14 0.96
N ILE A 125 -4.45 -11.83 1.67
CA ILE A 125 -4.84 -12.56 2.88
C ILE A 125 -5.66 -13.81 2.49
N PHE A 126 -6.68 -13.64 1.65
CA PHE A 126 -7.61 -14.70 1.28
C PHE A 126 -7.34 -15.30 -0.10
N ALA A 127 -6.89 -14.50 -1.09
CA ALA A 127 -6.63 -15.02 -2.44
C ALA A 127 -5.57 -16.15 -2.48
N LYS A 128 -4.67 -16.21 -1.49
CA LYS A 128 -3.69 -17.31 -1.35
C LYS A 128 -4.30 -18.68 -1.05
N ALA A 129 -5.53 -18.72 -0.54
CA ALA A 129 -6.22 -19.95 -0.19
C ALA A 129 -6.90 -20.63 -1.40
N LEU A 130 -6.91 -19.97 -2.56
CA LEU A 130 -7.48 -20.51 -3.78
C LEU A 130 -6.41 -21.24 -4.60
N PRO A 131 -6.69 -22.43 -5.16
CA PRO A 131 -5.79 -23.08 -6.10
C PRO A 131 -5.60 -22.20 -7.35
N GLY A 132 -4.34 -21.96 -7.74
CA GLY A 132 -4.00 -20.95 -8.76
C GLY A 132 -3.87 -19.53 -8.23
N ALA A 133 -3.64 -19.37 -6.91
CA ALA A 133 -3.51 -18.11 -6.19
C ALA A 133 -2.72 -17.05 -6.95
N SER A 134 -3.21 -15.81 -6.89
CA SER A 134 -2.57 -14.65 -7.51
C SER A 134 -1.23 -14.31 -6.85
N ASP A 135 -0.25 -13.97 -7.67
CA ASP A 135 1.06 -13.51 -7.22
C ASP A 135 0.94 -12.32 -6.25
N PRO A 136 1.90 -12.14 -5.32
CA PRO A 136 1.99 -10.94 -4.49
C PRO A 136 1.96 -9.68 -5.34
N VAL A 137 1.18 -8.68 -4.92
CA VAL A 137 1.00 -7.45 -5.69
C VAL A 137 2.29 -6.62 -5.62
N PRO A 138 2.94 -6.32 -6.75
CA PRO A 138 4.07 -5.39 -6.75
C PRO A 138 3.57 -3.99 -6.42
N VAL A 139 4.27 -3.33 -5.50
CA VAL A 139 3.94 -1.98 -5.06
C VAL A 139 5.19 -1.10 -5.17
N HIS A 140 4.98 0.12 -5.62
CA HIS A 140 6.04 1.11 -5.76
C HIS A 140 5.65 2.34 -4.95
N ALA A 141 6.62 2.93 -4.29
CA ALA A 141 6.43 4.20 -3.61
C ALA A 141 7.63 5.11 -3.88
N GLU A 142 7.33 6.39 -4.04
CA GLU A 142 8.32 7.42 -4.28
C GLU A 142 7.98 8.63 -3.41
N ALA A 143 8.98 9.19 -2.75
CA ALA A 143 8.85 10.40 -1.98
C ALA A 143 10.07 11.29 -2.17
N THR A 144 9.84 12.60 -2.20
CA THR A 144 10.88 13.61 -2.35
C THR A 144 10.78 14.59 -1.20
N ALA A 145 11.90 14.83 -0.54
CA ALA A 145 12.02 15.86 0.49
C ALA A 145 12.98 16.94 0.00
N ARG A 146 12.72 18.20 0.34
CA ARG A 146 13.57 19.35 0.00
C ARG A 146 13.83 20.20 1.24
N VAL A 147 15.05 20.71 1.32
CA VAL A 147 15.45 21.67 2.34
C VAL A 147 14.92 23.06 1.99
N VAL A 148 14.14 23.66 2.88
CA VAL A 148 13.68 25.05 2.76
C VAL A 148 14.43 25.86 3.82
N ALA A 149 15.49 26.55 3.40
CA ALA A 149 16.15 27.53 4.25
C ALA A 149 15.28 28.79 4.33
N ARG A 150 14.98 29.25 5.55
CA ARG A 150 14.24 30.49 5.82
C ARG A 150 15.18 31.65 6.04
#